data_AF-A0AAW2WLE7-F1
#
_entry.id   AF-A0AAW2WLE7-F1
#
_cell.length_a   1.000
_cell.length_b   1.000
_cell.length_c   1.000
_cell.angle_alpha   90.00
_cell.angle_beta   90.00
_cell.angle_gamma   90.00
#
_symmetry.space_group_name_H-M   'P 1'
#
loop_
_entity.id
_entity.type
_entity.pdbx_description
1 polymer ?
#
loop_
_entity_poly.entity_id
_entity_poly.type
_entity_poly.pdbx_seq_one_letter_code
_entity_poly.pdbx_strand_id
1 'polypeptide(L)'
;MSWMNSVLFWGNFDNTTSPSVLLSRNPDSVNFLKRKSDYVKTPISISGLQSLFKKMVEIGKVGLVFNSYGGRMSEIPESETPFPHRLGIFSRFNTP
;
A
#
# COMPACT_ATOMS: atom_id res chain seq x y z
N MET A 1 -4.68 5.25 19.31
CA MET A 1 -3.38 5.86 18.96
C MET A 1 -3.63 7.30 18.55
N SER A 2 -2.84 8.28 19.03
CA SER A 2 -2.94 9.66 18.54
C SER A 2 -2.38 9.76 17.12
N TRP A 3 -2.76 10.80 16.38
CA TRP A 3 -2.20 11.04 15.04
C TRP A 3 -0.67 11.19 15.09
N MET A 4 -0.12 11.89 16.06
CA MET A 4 1.34 12.07 16.17
C MET A 4 2.07 10.74 16.42
N ASN A 5 1.51 9.86 17.25
CA ASN A 5 2.11 8.56 17.52
C ASN A 5 2.04 7.63 16.30
N SER A 6 1.04 7.77 15.42
CA SER A 6 0.99 6.98 14.19
C SER A 6 2.07 7.41 13.19
N VAL A 7 2.42 8.69 13.14
CA VAL A 7 3.54 9.18 12.31
C VAL A 7 4.86 8.56 12.76
N LEU A 8 5.11 8.49 14.07
CA LEU A 8 6.31 7.82 14.61
C LEU A 8 6.34 6.33 14.25
N PHE A 9 5.21 5.63 14.43
CA PHE A 9 5.07 4.23 14.05
C PHE A 9 5.40 3.99 12.57
N TRP A 10 4.83 4.80 11.66
CA TRP A 10 5.10 4.68 10.22
C TRP A 10 6.53 5.09 9.83
N GLY A 11 7.19 5.90 10.65
CA GLY A 11 8.61 6.22 10.52
C GLY A 11 9.54 5.12 11.00
N ASN A 12 9.00 3.99 11.51
CA ASN A 12 9.75 2.92 12.19
C ASN A 12 10.51 3.39 13.44
N PHE A 13 10.01 4.42 14.12
CA PHE A 13 10.52 4.81 15.42
C PHE A 13 9.90 3.93 16.52
N ASP A 14 10.64 3.70 17.60
CA ASP A 14 10.10 3.03 18.78
C ASP A 14 8.91 3.81 19.34
N ASN A 15 7.90 3.12 19.85
CA ASN A 15 6.68 3.73 20.40
C ASN A 15 6.93 4.67 21.61
N THR A 16 8.12 4.60 22.22
CA THR A 16 8.56 5.46 23.32
C THR A 16 9.34 6.69 22.84
N THR A 17 9.61 6.80 21.54
CA THR A 17 10.39 7.87 20.94
C THR A 17 9.66 9.20 21.06
N SER A 18 10.37 10.25 21.48
CA SER A 18 9.81 11.60 21.53
C SER A 18 9.48 12.11 20.12
N PRO A 19 8.31 12.75 19.91
CA PRO A 19 7.95 13.39 18.65
C PRO A 19 8.95 14.42 18.13
N SER A 20 9.82 14.95 19.00
CA SER A 20 10.90 15.89 18.63
C SER A 20 11.89 15.32 17.61
N VAL A 21 11.97 13.98 17.46
CA VAL A 21 12.80 13.34 16.43
C VAL A 21 12.43 13.80 15.00
N LEU A 22 11.16 14.11 14.78
CA LEU A 22 10.65 14.58 13.47
C LEU A 22 11.10 16.01 13.11
N LEU A 23 11.76 16.73 14.03
CA LEU A 23 12.35 18.04 13.75
C LEU A 23 13.65 17.93 12.94
N SER A 24 14.32 16.77 12.97
CA SER A 24 15.51 16.51 12.17
C SER A 24 15.13 16.38 10.69
N ARG A 25 15.85 17.09 9.82
CA ARG A 25 15.73 16.98 8.36
C ARG A 25 16.81 16.12 7.74
N ASN A 26 17.66 15.49 8.54
CA ASN A 26 18.72 14.62 8.07
C ASN A 26 18.19 13.17 8.00
N PRO A 27 18.03 12.59 6.81
CA PRO A 27 17.52 11.22 6.68
C PRO A 27 18.58 10.20 7.10
N ASP A 28 18.18 9.21 7.90
CA ASP A 28 19.05 8.09 8.29
C ASP A 28 19.43 7.19 7.09
N SER A 29 18.53 7.11 6.11
CA SER A 29 18.79 6.47 4.81
C SER A 29 17.91 7.06 3.72
N VAL A 30 18.39 7.07 2.48
CA VAL A 30 17.62 7.49 1.30
C VAL A 30 17.36 6.26 0.44
N ASN A 31 16.09 5.93 0.23
CA ASN A 31 15.67 4.81 -0.60
C ASN A 31 15.03 5.32 -1.90
N PHE A 32 15.56 4.90 -3.05
CA PHE A 32 14.96 5.16 -4.35
C PHE A 32 14.02 4.01 -4.71
N LEU A 33 12.82 4.35 -5.17
CA LEU A 33 11.76 3.38 -5.36
C LEU A 33 10.79 3.80 -6.47
N LYS A 34 10.26 2.79 -7.17
CA LYS A 34 9.33 2.97 -8.29
C LYS A 34 8.06 2.18 -8.04
N ARG A 35 7.00 2.90 -7.70
CA ARG A 35 5.70 2.32 -7.38
C ARG A 35 4.75 2.35 -8.56
N LYS A 36 3.98 1.28 -8.71
CA LYS A 36 2.81 1.19 -9.58
C LYS A 36 1.67 0.58 -8.78
N SER A 37 0.45 0.90 -9.15
CA SER A 37 -0.74 0.27 -8.57
C SER A 37 -1.77 -0.04 -9.64
N ASP A 38 -2.58 -1.05 -9.37
CA ASP A 38 -3.69 -1.44 -10.22
C ASP A 38 -4.87 -1.98 -9.39
N TYR A 39 -6.02 -2.12 -10.02
CA TYR A 39 -7.27 -2.56 -9.41
C TYR A 39 -7.76 -3.87 -10.01
N VAL A 40 -7.95 -4.87 -9.16
CA VAL A 40 -8.42 -6.20 -9.52
C VAL A 40 -9.95 -6.22 -9.42
N LYS A 41 -10.63 -6.35 -10.57
CA LYS A 41 -12.09 -6.57 -10.62
C LYS A 41 -12.47 -8.04 -10.73
N THR A 42 -11.62 -8.84 -11.37
CA THR A 42 -11.79 -10.29 -11.53
C THR A 42 -10.64 -11.02 -10.85
N PRO A 43 -10.88 -12.08 -10.07
CA PRO A 43 -9.82 -12.83 -9.41
C PRO A 43 -8.72 -13.26 -10.39
N ILE A 44 -7.46 -13.07 -9.98
CA ILE A 44 -6.31 -13.54 -10.75
C ILE A 44 -6.31 -15.07 -10.71
N SER A 45 -6.11 -15.71 -11.87
CA SER A 45 -6.03 -17.18 -11.92
C SER A 45 -4.85 -17.70 -11.12
N ILE A 46 -4.92 -18.96 -10.67
CA ILE A 46 -3.82 -19.60 -9.95
C ILE A 46 -2.53 -19.60 -10.78
N SER A 47 -2.62 -19.89 -12.08
CA SER A 47 -1.48 -19.84 -13.00
C SER A 47 -0.90 -18.43 -13.16
N GLY A 48 -1.76 -17.41 -13.15
CA GLY A 48 -1.34 -16.00 -13.16
C GLY A 48 -0.58 -15.61 -11.88
N LEU A 49 -1.09 -16.01 -10.71
CA LEU A 49 -0.42 -15.78 -9.43
C LEU A 49 0.93 -16.50 -9.34
N GLN A 50 1.00 -17.76 -9.80
CA GLN A 50 2.26 -18.51 -9.85
C GLN A 50 3.30 -17.81 -10.74
N SER A 51 2.88 -17.33 -11.91
CA SER A 51 3.75 -16.59 -12.82
C SER A 51 4.22 -15.27 -12.22
N LEU A 52 3.34 -14.55 -11.53
CA LEU A 52 3.66 -13.31 -10.81
C LEU A 52 4.69 -13.55 -9.72
N PHE A 53 4.50 -14.55 -8.86
CA PHE A 53 5.44 -14.85 -7.78
C PHE A 53 6.79 -15.33 -8.31
N LYS A 54 6.80 -16.16 -9.36
CA LYS A 54 8.04 -16.52 -10.05
C LYS A 54 8.79 -15.26 -10.52
N LYS A 55 8.07 -14.31 -11.13
CA LYS A 55 8.67 -13.07 -11.59
C LYS A 55 9.22 -12.21 -10.45
N MET A 56 8.52 -12.17 -9.32
CA MET A 56 9.00 -11.44 -8.13
C MET A 56 10.32 -12.03 -7.60
N VAL A 57 10.43 -13.36 -7.53
CA VAL A 57 11.67 -14.04 -7.12
C VAL A 57 12.81 -13.74 -8.10
N GLU A 58 12.54 -13.74 -9.41
CA GLU A 58 13.55 -13.39 -10.43
C GLU A 58 14.09 -11.96 -10.29
N ILE A 59 13.25 -10.99 -9.92
CA ILE A 59 13.66 -9.59 -9.77
C ILE A 59 14.36 -9.35 -8.41
N GLY A 60 14.03 -10.14 -7.38
CA GLY A 60 14.66 -10.08 -6.08
C GLY A 60 14.05 -9.01 -5.17
N LYS A 61 14.61 -7.79 -5.15
CA LYS A 61 14.22 -6.72 -4.21
C LYS A 61 12.93 -6.01 -4.64
N VAL A 62 11.82 -6.73 -4.61
CA VAL A 62 10.47 -6.22 -4.93
C VAL A 62 9.47 -6.64 -3.86
N GLY A 63 8.41 -5.86 -3.72
CA GLY A 63 7.25 -6.23 -2.91
C GLY A 63 5.97 -6.17 -3.71
N LEU A 64 4.92 -6.71 -3.12
CA LEU A 64 3.57 -6.62 -3.63
C LEU A 64 2.63 -6.63 -2.44
N VAL A 65 1.76 -5.63 -2.36
CA VAL A 65 0.76 -5.53 -1.31
C VAL A 65 -0.62 -5.59 -1.95
N PHE A 66 -1.51 -6.39 -1.38
CA PHE A 66 -2.92 -6.44 -1.75
C PHE A 66 -3.74 -5.78 -0.65
N ASN A 67 -4.52 -4.77 -1.02
CA ASN A 67 -5.46 -4.11 -0.14
C ASN A 67 -6.87 -4.53 -0.57
N SER A 68 -7.60 -5.23 0.29
CA SER A 68 -8.96 -5.69 0.00
C SER A 68 -9.91 -4.50 -0.19
N TYR A 69 -10.76 -4.59 -1.20
CA TYR A 69 -11.87 -3.67 -1.44
C TYR A 69 -13.18 -4.36 -1.07
N GLY A 70 -14.29 -3.61 -1.10
CA GLY A 70 -15.59 -4.06 -0.60
C GLY A 70 -16.06 -3.26 0.60
N GLY A 71 -17.01 -3.82 1.35
CA GLY A 71 -17.61 -3.17 2.51
C GLY A 71 -18.09 -1.75 2.19
N ARG A 72 -17.70 -0.78 3.05
CA ARG A 72 -18.07 0.62 2.88
C ARG A 72 -17.65 1.21 1.52
N MET A 73 -16.59 0.72 0.90
CA MET A 73 -16.14 1.21 -0.42
C MET A 73 -17.09 0.81 -1.56
N SER A 74 -17.86 -0.26 -1.40
CA SER A 74 -18.85 -0.71 -2.39
C SER A 74 -20.20 0.01 -2.27
N GLU A 75 -20.47 0.66 -1.14
CA GLU A 75 -21.72 1.37 -0.88
C GLU A 75 -21.73 2.79 -1.47
N ILE A 76 -20.54 3.34 -1.75
CA ILE A 76 -20.36 4.72 -2.22
C ILE A 76 -20.41 4.73 -3.76
N PRO A 77 -21.29 5.52 -4.40
CA PRO A 77 -21.30 5.69 -5.86
C PRO A 77 -19.96 6.20 -6.41
N GLU A 78 -19.57 5.73 -7.60
CA GLU A 78 -18.31 6.15 -8.25
C GLU A 78 -18.24 7.66 -8.49
N SER A 79 -19.39 8.32 -8.65
CA SER A 79 -19.51 9.76 -8.89
C SER A 79 -19.58 10.61 -7.62
N GLU A 80 -19.68 10.02 -6.42
CA GLU A 80 -19.82 10.79 -5.17
C GLU A 80 -18.56 11.62 -4.87
N THR A 81 -17.40 11.16 -5.34
CA THR A 81 -16.11 11.83 -5.16
C THR A 81 -15.25 11.67 -6.40
N PRO A 82 -14.18 12.48 -6.59
CA PRO A 82 -13.22 12.26 -7.66
C PRO A 82 -12.50 10.91 -7.65
N PHE A 83 -12.58 10.13 -6.56
CA PHE A 83 -12.01 8.78 -6.48
C PHE A 83 -13.05 7.72 -6.91
N PRO A 84 -12.93 7.16 -8.14
CA PRO A 84 -14.01 6.39 -8.75
C PRO A 84 -13.94 4.89 -8.44
N HIS A 85 -12.88 4.43 -7.78
CA HIS A 85 -12.66 3.01 -7.55
C HIS A 85 -13.53 2.48 -6.40
N ARG A 86 -14.74 2.05 -6.72
CA ARG A 86 -15.79 1.66 -5.76
C ARG A 86 -16.25 0.21 -5.96
N LEU A 87 -17.54 0.03 -6.20
CA LEU A 87 -18.21 -1.26 -6.36
C LEU A 87 -17.57 -2.13 -7.45
N GLY A 88 -17.51 -3.44 -7.22
CA GLY A 88 -16.97 -4.41 -8.19
C GLY A 88 -15.45 -4.51 -8.21
N ILE A 89 -14.74 -3.80 -7.32
CA ILE A 89 -13.30 -3.99 -7.10
C ILE A 89 -13.10 -4.98 -5.96
N PHE A 90 -12.30 -6.01 -6.22
CA PHE A 90 -11.94 -7.04 -5.25
C PHE A 90 -10.74 -6.60 -4.41
N SER A 91 -9.69 -6.08 -5.04
CA SER A 91 -8.52 -5.56 -4.35
C SER A 91 -7.78 -4.53 -5.18
N ARG A 92 -7.00 -3.68 -4.51
CA ARG A 92 -5.96 -2.85 -5.13
C ARG A 92 -4.61 -3.47 -4.82
N PHE A 93 -3.79 -3.70 -5.83
CA PHE A 93 -2.39 -4.06 -5.60
C PHE A 93 -1.46 -2.88 -5.86
N ASN A 94 -0.34 -2.85 -5.14
CA ASN A 94 0.72 -1.88 -5.34
C ASN A 94 2.10 -2.55 -5.22
N THR A 95 3.01 -2.17 -6.12
CA THR A 95 4.45 -2.50 -6.02
C THR A 95 5.15 -1.36 -5.26
N PRO A 96 6.08 -1.66 -4.33
CA PRO A 96 6.84 -0.67 -3.59
C PRO A 96 7.96 -0.04 -4.42
#